data_AF-A0A950L4Z1-F1
#
_entry.id   AF-A0A950L4Z1-F1
#
_cell.length_a   1.000
_cell.length_b   1.000
_cell.length_c   1.000
_cell.angle_alpha   90.00
_cell.angle_beta   90.00
_cell.angle_gamma   90.00
#
_symmetry.space_group_name_H-M   'P 1'
#
loop_
_entity.id
_entity.type
_entity.pdbx_description
1 polymer ?
#
loop_
_entity_poly.entity_id
_entity_poly.type
_entity_poly.pdbx_seq_one_letter_code
_entity_poly.pdbx_strand_id
1 'polypeptide(L)'
;MLDEVLSAGPDAVGKAYYEKSLKQLDSGGVPLEKAARLYVYLASEVSQGITGKLISALWDPWEDLHQYLHQFGKSDVYTLRRIVPEDRGLKW
;
A
#
# COMPACT_ATOMS: atom_id res chain seq x y z
N MET A 1 3.61 -9.95 -14.84
CA MET A 1 2.48 -8.97 -14.87
C MET A 1 2.64 -7.90 -15.94
N LEU A 2 3.81 -7.23 -16.08
CA LEU A 2 3.97 -6.18 -17.09
C LEU A 2 3.98 -6.74 -18.53
N ASP A 3 4.67 -7.86 -18.74
CA ASP A 3 4.79 -8.50 -20.06
C ASP A 3 3.44 -8.97 -20.61
N GLU A 4 2.54 -9.43 -19.74
CA GLU A 4 1.18 -9.85 -20.06
C GLU A 4 0.32 -8.65 -20.49
N VAL A 5 0.48 -7.50 -19.82
CA VAL A 5 -0.20 -6.25 -20.19
C VAL A 5 0.28 -5.74 -21.55
N LEU A 6 1.59 -5.81 -21.80
CA LEU A 6 2.17 -5.41 -23.08
C LEU A 6 1.76 -6.37 -24.22
N SER A 7 1.70 -7.67 -23.94
CA SER A 7 1.27 -8.68 -24.90
C SER A 7 -0.22 -8.58 -25.25
N ALA A 8 -1.07 -8.22 -24.29
CA ALA A 8 -2.50 -8.04 -24.51
C ALA A 8 -2.85 -6.82 -25.38
N GLY A 9 -1.96 -5.83 -25.44
CA GLY A 9 -2.09 -4.67 -26.31
C GLY A 9 -3.10 -3.60 -25.82
N PRO A 10 -3.02 -2.38 -26.38
CA PRO A 10 -3.79 -1.22 -25.90
C PRO A 10 -5.30 -1.35 -26.03
N ASP A 11 -5.80 -2.21 -26.93
CA ASP A 11 -7.23 -2.41 -27.14
C ASP A 11 -7.86 -3.27 -26.02
N ALA A 12 -7.09 -4.21 -25.44
CA ALA A 12 -7.56 -5.06 -24.35
C ALA A 12 -7.43 -4.40 -22.98
N VAL A 13 -6.31 -3.70 -22.73
CA VAL A 13 -6.01 -3.11 -21.41
C VAL A 13 -6.32 -1.61 -21.32
N GLY A 14 -6.68 -0.99 -22.44
CA GLY A 14 -6.90 0.45 -22.57
C GLY A 14 -5.62 1.24 -22.82
N LYS A 15 -5.66 2.17 -23.78
CA LYS A 15 -4.51 2.98 -24.23
C LYS A 15 -3.76 3.67 -23.09
N ALA A 16 -4.48 4.32 -22.18
CA ALA A 16 -3.86 5.07 -21.07
C ALA A 16 -3.06 4.17 -20.12
N TYR A 17 -3.52 2.94 -19.88
CA TYR A 17 -2.82 1.99 -19.03
C TYR A 17 -1.66 1.31 -19.77
N TYR A 18 -1.84 1.01 -21.05
CA TYR A 18 -0.78 0.51 -21.93
C TYR A 18 0.39 1.50 -22.05
N GLU A 19 0.12 2.80 -22.25
CA GLU A 19 1.15 3.84 -22.29
C GLU A 19 1.89 3.98 -20.96
N LYS A 20 1.19 3.87 -19.82
CA LYS A 20 1.84 3.84 -18.49
C LYS A 20 2.75 2.62 -18.35
N SER A 21 2.32 1.47 -18.87
CA SER A 21 3.07 0.22 -18.83
C SER A 21 4.34 0.30 -19.69
N LEU A 22 4.26 0.90 -20.88
CA LEU A 22 5.44 1.18 -21.70
C LEU A 22 6.43 2.10 -20.98
N LYS A 23 5.94 3.15 -20.31
CA LYS A 23 6.81 4.03 -19.51
C LYS A 23 7.45 3.27 -18.35
N GLN A 24 6.71 2.39 -17.68
CA GLN A 24 7.24 1.56 -16.60
C GLN A 24 8.28 0.55 -17.08
N LEU A 25 8.19 0.06 -18.32
CA LEU A 25 9.21 -0.79 -18.92
C LEU A 25 10.56 -0.07 -19.05
N ASP A 26 10.52 1.21 -19.43
CA ASP A 26 11.71 2.04 -19.64
C ASP A 26 12.27 2.63 -18.32
N SER A 27 11.40 3.20 -17.48
CA SER A 27 11.81 3.86 -16.23
C SER A 27 11.92 2.92 -15.02
N GLY A 28 11.50 1.66 -15.18
CA GLY A 28 11.41 0.70 -14.11
C GLY A 28 10.14 0.86 -13.26
N GLY A 29 9.97 -0.08 -12.33
CA GLY A 29 8.84 -0.08 -11.40
C GLY A 29 9.00 0.90 -10.24
N VAL A 30 8.25 0.64 -9.18
CA VAL A 30 8.37 1.39 -7.92
C VAL A 30 9.77 1.13 -7.31
N PRO A 31 10.54 2.17 -6.97
CA PRO A 31 11.83 2.00 -6.31
C PRO A 31 11.68 1.30 -4.95
N LEU A 32 12.52 0.29 -4.70
CA LEU A 32 12.57 -0.42 -3.41
C LEU A 32 12.84 0.51 -2.22
N GLU A 33 13.56 1.60 -2.45
CA GLU A 33 13.86 2.62 -1.45
C GLU A 33 12.60 3.16 -0.77
N LYS A 34 11.46 3.28 -1.48
CA LYS A 34 10.22 3.78 -0.88
C LYS A 34 9.74 2.88 0.26
N ALA A 35 9.75 1.56 0.03
CA ALA A 35 9.41 0.59 1.07
C ALA A 35 10.47 0.58 2.19
N ALA A 36 11.75 0.62 1.82
CA ALA A 36 12.85 0.64 2.79
C ALA A 36 12.76 1.86 3.74
N ARG A 37 12.44 3.04 3.21
CA ARG A 37 12.24 4.25 4.01
C ARG A 37 11.07 4.12 4.99
N LEU A 38 9.94 3.55 4.57
CA LEU A 38 8.83 3.26 5.49
C LEU A 38 9.26 2.27 6.57
N TYR A 39 10.01 1.22 6.24
CA TYR A 39 10.51 0.27 7.24
C TYR A 39 11.45 0.92 8.26
N VAL A 40 12.39 1.75 7.80
CA VAL A 40 13.30 2.49 8.68
C VAL A 40 12.52 3.43 9.60
N TYR A 41 11.52 4.13 9.06
CA TYR A 41 10.63 4.97 9.85
C TYR A 41 9.90 4.16 10.93
N LEU A 42 9.24 3.05 10.56
CA LEU A 42 8.49 2.19 11.49
C LEU A 42 9.38 1.49 12.54
N ALA A 43 10.66 1.31 12.24
CA ALA A 43 11.66 0.75 13.16
C ALA A 43 12.30 1.80 14.07
N SER A 44 12.00 3.09 13.88
CA SER A 44 12.57 4.19 14.66
C SER A 44 11.71 4.56 15.87
N GLU A 45 12.28 5.33 16.81
CA GLU A 45 11.54 5.88 17.94
C GLU A 45 10.47 6.91 17.51
N VAL A 46 10.62 7.52 16.34
CA VAL A 46 9.67 8.53 15.82
C VAL A 46 8.28 7.94 15.62
N SER A 47 8.19 6.69 15.18
CA SER A 47 6.92 6.00 14.95
C SER A 47 6.40 5.26 16.19
N GLN A 48 6.99 5.46 17.37
CA GLN A 48 6.58 4.77 18.58
C GLN A 48 5.09 5.01 18.86
N GLY A 49 4.32 3.93 18.99
CA GLY A 49 2.87 3.96 19.18
C GLY A 49 2.05 3.71 17.90
N ILE A 50 2.66 3.71 16.72
CA ILE A 50 2.02 3.28 15.47
C ILE A 50 2.10 1.75 15.38
N THR A 51 1.05 1.06 15.83
CA THR A 51 1.00 -0.42 15.83
C THR A 51 -0.29 -0.95 15.21
N GLY A 52 -0.22 -2.12 14.58
CA GLY A 52 -1.38 -2.81 14.00
C GLY A 52 -2.08 -2.01 12.90
N LYS A 53 -1.30 -1.26 12.10
CA LYS A 53 -1.81 -0.44 10.98
C LYS A 53 -1.29 -0.96 9.64
N LEU A 54 -2.17 -0.98 8.64
CA LEU A 54 -1.82 -1.25 7.24
C LEU A 54 -1.50 0.10 6.57
N ILE A 55 -0.22 0.32 6.27
CA ILE A 55 0.30 1.56 5.71
C ILE A 55 0.99 1.27 4.37
N SER A 56 0.65 2.03 3.35
CA SER A 56 1.27 2.01 2.03
C SER A 56 2.47 2.96 1.97
N ALA A 57 3.63 2.42 1.60
CA ALA A 57 4.83 3.22 1.33
C ALA A 57 4.68 4.21 0.16
N LEU A 58 3.65 4.02 -0.69
CA LEU A 58 3.45 4.79 -1.92
C LEU A 58 2.40 5.88 -1.82
N TRP A 59 1.34 5.61 -1.07
CA TRP A 59 0.12 6.41 -1.14
C TRP A 59 -0.22 7.10 0.18
N ASP A 60 0.30 6.59 1.29
CA ASP A 60 0.03 7.19 2.59
C ASP A 60 1.08 8.25 2.94
N PRO A 61 0.69 9.33 3.63
CA PRO A 61 1.60 10.35 4.14
C PRO A 61 2.32 9.84 5.40
N TRP A 62 3.02 8.71 5.27
CA TRP A 62 3.53 7.95 6.39
C TRP A 62 4.64 8.68 7.15
N GLU A 63 5.39 9.56 6.47
CA GLU A 63 6.43 10.38 7.09
C GLU A 63 5.92 11.23 8.26
N ASP A 64 4.66 11.67 8.22
CA ASP A 64 4.07 12.61 9.17
C ASP A 64 3.16 11.95 10.21
N LEU A 65 2.97 10.62 10.16
CA LEU A 65 1.96 9.94 11.00
C LEU A 65 2.19 10.08 12.51
N HIS A 66 3.43 10.26 12.93
CA HIS A 66 3.81 10.49 14.33
C HIS A 66 3.15 11.74 14.92
N GLN A 67 2.82 12.73 14.09
CA GLN A 67 2.12 13.95 14.51
C GLN A 67 0.64 13.67 14.87
N TYR A 68 0.09 12.57 14.37
CA TYR A 68 -1.33 12.22 14.48
C TYR A 68 -1.60 11.05 15.44
N LEU A 69 -0.62 10.63 16.26
CA LEU A 69 -0.72 9.50 17.20
C LEU A 69 -2.02 9.50 18.04
N HIS A 70 -2.45 10.68 18.51
CA HIS A 70 -3.67 10.83 19.31
C HIS A 70 -4.97 10.44 18.58
N GLN A 71 -4.95 10.40 17.24
CA GLN A 71 -6.10 10.04 16.41
C GLN A 71 -6.18 8.54 16.13
N PHE A 72 -5.04 7.84 16.16
CA PHE A 72 -4.99 6.40 15.91
C PHE A 72 -5.67 5.59 17.03
N GLY A 73 -5.60 6.04 18.28
CA GLY A 73 -6.29 5.39 19.40
C GLY A 73 -7.80 5.62 19.43
N LYS A 74 -8.29 6.56 18.62
CA LYS A 74 -9.69 7.01 18.59
C LYS A 74 -10.41 6.67 17.27
N SER A 75 -9.70 6.09 16.31
CA SER A 75 -10.24 5.79 14.99
C SER A 75 -9.77 4.43 14.48
N ASP A 76 -10.47 3.91 13.47
CA ASP A 76 -10.13 2.70 12.73
C ASP A 76 -9.31 2.99 11.46
N VAL A 77 -8.81 4.22 11.31
CA VAL A 77 -7.95 4.61 10.19
C VAL A 77 -6.73 3.69 10.13
N TYR A 78 -6.44 3.18 8.93
CA TYR A 78 -5.41 2.18 8.65
C TYR A 78 -5.55 0.85 9.41
N THR A 79 -6.67 0.59 10.09
CA THR A 79 -6.86 -0.65 10.85
C THR A 79 -7.62 -1.68 10.01
N LEU A 80 -7.02 -2.85 9.81
CA LEU A 80 -7.70 -3.97 9.17
C LEU A 80 -8.67 -4.63 10.15
N ARG A 81 -9.94 -4.76 9.76
CA ARG A 81 -10.90 -5.61 10.46
C ARG A 81 -10.86 -7.01 9.85
N ARG A 82 -10.41 -7.97 10.65
CA ARG A 82 -10.56 -9.39 10.31
C ARG A 82 -12.04 -9.75 10.37
N ILE A 83 -12.54 -10.36 9.30
CA ILE A 83 -13.84 -11.04 9.29
C ILE A 83 -13.56 -12.50 9.55
N VAL A 84 -14.14 -13.04 10.62
CA VAL A 84 -14.08 -14.46 10.94
C VAL A 84 -15.32 -15.19 10.42
N PRO A 85 -15.26 -16.51 10.21
CA PRO A 85 -16.39 -17.29 9.71
C PRO A 85 -17.68 -17.10 10.52
N GLU A 86 -17.57 -16.93 11.84
CA GLU A 86 -18.71 -16.64 12.73
C GLU A 86 -19.43 -15.33 12.37
N ASP A 87 -18.71 -14.31 11.88
CA ASP A 87 -19.29 -13.04 11.41
C ASP A 87 -20.18 -13.23 10.16
N ARG A 88 -20.16 -14.42 9.56
CA ARG A 88 -20.97 -14.83 8.40
C ARG A 88 -21.83 -16.05 8.68
N GLY A 89 -21.96 -16.47 9.94
CA GLY A 89 -22.74 -17.64 10.33
C GLY A 89 -22.13 -18.98 9.88
N LEU A 90 -20.85 -18.98 9.51
CA LEU A 90 -20.09 -20.18 9.18
C LEU A 90 -19.46 -20.74 10.47
N LYS A 91 -19.20 -22.05 10.52
CA LYS A 91 -18.75 -22.78 11.73
C LYS A 91 -17.35 -23.42 11.61
N TRP A 92 -16.57 -23.02 10.60
CA TRP A 92 -15.21 -23.53 10.36
C TRP A 92 -14.19 -22.43 10.62
#